data_AF-A0A8F1SBX0-F1
#
_entry.id   AF-A0A8F1SBX0-F1
#
_cell.length_a   1.000
_cell.length_b   1.000
_cell.length_c   1.000
_cell.angle_alpha   90.00
_cell.angle_beta   90.00
_cell.angle_gamma   90.00
#
_symmetry.space_group_name_H-M   'P 1'
#
loop_
_entity.id
_entity.type
_entity.pdbx_description
1 polymer ?
#
loop_
_entity_poly.entity_id
_entity_poly.type
_entity_poly.pdbx_seq_one_letter_code
_entity_poly.pdbx_strand_id
1 'polypeptide(L)'
;MIKFVLVGFLGAILGSFAGAQIWRLRARQLMEDKKAGEKVNQKELKKLSPLIKKISKDRSRCLSCGHELKWYDLIPVVSWVAGLGRCRYCKAFIGWTEILLELVMAGLFVASMAFWPGSLTDIWQIALLVLWLASLVLLAILFVYDLK
;
A
#
# COMPACT_ATOMS: atom_id res chain seq x y z
N MET A 1 -5.15 -24.21 7.57
CA MET A 1 -5.47 -23.62 6.25
C MET A 1 -6.24 -22.30 6.37
N ILE A 2 -7.43 -22.26 6.97
CA ILE A 2 -8.25 -21.02 7.08
C ILE A 2 -7.45 -19.85 7.69
N LYS A 3 -6.73 -20.08 8.79
CA LYS A 3 -5.93 -19.03 9.45
C LYS A 3 -4.87 -18.41 8.52
N PHE A 4 -4.18 -19.21 7.71
CA PHE A 4 -3.19 -18.71 6.75
C PHE A 4 -3.83 -17.87 5.64
N VAL A 5 -5.01 -18.28 5.16
CA VAL A 5 -5.77 -17.51 4.16
C VAL A 5 -6.18 -16.15 4.74
N LEU A 6 -6.69 -16.13 5.97
CA LEU A 6 -7.07 -14.88 6.64
C LEU A 6 -5.87 -13.94 6.85
N VAL A 7 -4.73 -14.49 7.29
CA VAL A 7 -3.50 -13.70 7.50
C VAL A 7 -2.91 -13.21 6.18
N GLY A 8 -2.94 -14.02 5.12
CA GLY A 8 -2.52 -13.61 3.79
C GLY A 8 -3.41 -12.49 3.22
N PHE A 9 -4.73 -12.61 3.40
CA PHE A 9 -5.67 -11.56 2.98
C PHE A 9 -5.46 -10.25 3.77
N LEU A 10 -5.22 -10.34 5.08
CA LEU A 10 -4.86 -9.20 5.90
C LEU A 10 -3.54 -8.55 5.42
N GLY A 11 -2.54 -9.36 5.10
CA GLY A 11 -1.27 -8.89 4.52
C GLY A 11 -1.48 -8.15 3.21
N ALA A 12 -2.33 -8.65 2.31
CA ALA A 12 -2.66 -7.97 1.06
C ALA A 12 -3.37 -6.61 1.30
N ILE A 13 -4.31 -6.55 2.25
CA ILE A 13 -4.98 -5.29 2.62
C ILE A 13 -3.96 -4.27 3.15
N LEU A 14 -3.09 -4.70 4.07
CA LEU A 14 -2.08 -3.82 4.64
C LEU A 14 -1.01 -3.43 3.62
N GLY A 15 -0.69 -4.29 2.65
CA GLY A 15 0.15 -3.94 1.49
C GLY A 15 -0.48 -2.88 0.60
N SER A 16 -1.78 -2.99 0.30
CA SER A 16 -2.53 -1.96 -0.44
C SER A 16 -2.54 -0.62 0.30
N PHE A 17 -2.75 -0.66 1.62
CA PHE A 17 -2.66 0.51 2.48
C PHE A 17 -1.25 1.13 2.46
N ALA A 18 -0.20 0.31 2.57
CA ALA A 18 1.19 0.76 2.51
C ALA A 18 1.50 1.48 1.19
N GLY A 19 1.08 0.92 0.05
CA GLY A 19 1.21 1.56 -1.27
C GLY A 19 0.54 2.93 -1.30
N ALA A 20 -0.69 3.00 -0.81
CA ALA A 20 -1.43 4.25 -0.70
C ALA A 20 -0.76 5.28 0.24
N GLN A 21 -0.04 4.85 1.29
CA GLN A 21 0.76 5.74 2.14
C GLN A 21 2.03 6.22 1.45
N ILE A 22 2.75 5.34 0.75
CA ILE A 22 3.99 5.69 0.02
C ILE A 22 3.71 6.81 -0.99
N TRP A 23 2.64 6.73 -1.77
CA TRP A 23 2.31 7.80 -2.72
C TRP A 23 1.93 9.13 -2.04
N ARG A 24 1.32 9.08 -0.86
CA ARG A 24 1.02 10.29 -0.07
C ARG A 24 2.27 10.91 0.51
N LEU A 25 3.20 10.09 1.02
CA LEU A 25 4.50 10.55 1.51
C LEU A 25 5.32 11.17 0.38
N ARG A 26 5.41 10.51 -0.78
CA ARG A 26 6.07 11.05 -1.98
C ARG A 26 5.45 12.35 -2.46
N ALA A 27 4.12 12.46 -2.43
CA ALA A 27 3.44 13.71 -2.80
C ALA A 27 3.83 14.88 -1.88
N ARG A 28 4.03 14.63 -0.57
CA ARG A 28 4.47 15.63 0.41
C ARG A 28 5.93 16.01 0.20
N GLN A 29 6.80 15.01 0.01
CA GLN A 29 8.22 15.21 -0.29
C GLN A 29 8.41 16.14 -1.51
N LEU A 30 7.78 15.82 -2.64
CA LEU A 30 7.90 16.64 -3.86
C LEU A 30 7.40 18.09 -3.68
N MET A 31 6.48 18.34 -2.74
CA MET A 31 6.05 19.69 -2.41
C MET A 31 7.05 20.42 -1.53
N GLU A 32 7.67 19.72 -0.57
CA GLU A 32 8.71 20.26 0.30
C GLU A 32 9.96 20.59 -0.51
N ASP A 33 10.41 19.68 -1.38
CA ASP A 33 11.53 19.88 -2.30
C ASP A 33 11.28 21.09 -3.22
N LYS A 34 10.05 21.23 -3.74
CA LYS A 34 9.67 22.38 -4.57
C LYS A 34 9.68 23.69 -3.79
N LYS A 35 9.31 23.68 -2.50
CA LYS A 35 9.39 24.87 -1.63
C LYS A 35 10.84 25.22 -1.28
N ALA A 36 11.69 24.21 -1.12
CA ALA A 36 13.13 24.37 -0.89
C ALA A 36 13.89 24.86 -2.13
N GLY A 37 13.25 24.90 -3.30
CA GLY A 37 13.87 25.32 -4.57
C GLY A 37 14.65 24.21 -5.27
N GLU A 38 14.50 22.96 -4.85
CA GLU A 38 15.14 21.81 -5.47
C GLU A 38 14.51 21.45 -6.83
N LYS A 39 15.26 20.71 -7.64
CA LYS A 39 14.79 20.28 -8.97
C LYS A 39 13.76 19.15 -8.83
N VAL A 40 12.47 19.50 -8.96
CA VAL A 40 11.36 18.54 -8.87
C VAL A 40 10.80 18.18 -10.23
N ASN A 41 10.43 16.90 -10.41
CA ASN A 41 9.68 16.46 -11.59
C ASN A 41 8.24 17.02 -11.56
N GLN A 42 8.00 18.08 -12.34
CA GLN A 42 6.70 18.76 -12.40
C GLN A 42 5.55 17.85 -12.87
N LYS A 43 5.82 16.85 -13.74
CA LYS A 43 4.79 15.92 -14.21
C LYS A 43 4.34 15.00 -13.08
N GLU A 44 5.28 14.48 -12.29
CA GLU A 44 5.02 13.64 -11.12
C GLU A 44 4.29 14.43 -10.03
N LEU A 45 4.76 15.64 -9.73
CA LEU A 45 4.11 16.53 -8.77
C LEU A 45 2.67 16.85 -9.18
N LYS A 46 2.41 17.17 -10.46
CA LYS A 46 1.04 17.45 -10.94
C LYS A 46 0.14 16.23 -10.75
N LYS A 47 0.64 15.03 -11.03
CA LYS A 47 -0.07 13.76 -10.85
C LYS A 47 -0.41 13.47 -9.38
N LEU A 48 0.54 13.72 -8.47
CA LEU A 48 0.42 13.39 -7.05
C LEU A 48 -0.20 14.50 -6.19
N SER A 49 -0.22 15.75 -6.67
CA SER A 49 -0.75 16.89 -5.91
C SER A 49 -2.17 16.72 -5.34
N PRO A 50 -3.10 15.98 -5.99
CA PRO A 50 -4.42 15.74 -5.41
C PRO A 50 -4.41 14.92 -4.10
N LEU A 51 -3.34 14.17 -3.82
CA LEU A 51 -3.21 13.31 -2.64
C LEU A 51 -2.81 14.04 -1.36
N ILE A 52 -2.43 15.33 -1.44
CA ILE A 52 -1.97 16.12 -0.28
C ILE A 52 -3.14 16.66 0.56
N LYS A 53 -4.38 16.49 0.09
CA LYS A 53 -5.58 16.98 0.79
C LYS A 53 -5.70 16.38 2.21
N LYS A 54 -6.38 17.12 3.09
CA LYS A 54 -6.62 16.75 4.50
C LYS A 54 -7.21 15.33 4.61
N ILE A 55 -6.61 14.49 5.48
CA ILE A 55 -6.97 13.08 5.71
C ILE A 55 -8.47 12.88 5.96
N SER A 56 -9.14 13.82 6.65
CA SER A 56 -10.56 13.71 7.00
C SER A 56 -11.54 13.75 5.82
N LYS A 57 -11.08 14.08 4.60
CA LYS A 57 -11.91 14.06 3.38
C LYS A 57 -11.25 13.31 2.22
N ASP A 58 -10.14 12.62 2.46
CA ASP A 58 -9.42 11.95 1.39
C ASP A 58 -9.94 10.53 1.18
N ARG A 59 -10.53 10.29 0.01
CA ARG A 59 -10.94 8.97 -0.46
C ARG A 59 -9.96 8.48 -1.52
N SER A 60 -9.80 7.16 -1.62
CA SER A 60 -8.97 6.54 -2.64
C SER A 60 -9.42 6.96 -4.03
N ARG A 61 -8.49 7.44 -4.85
CA ARG A 61 -8.77 7.98 -6.18
C ARG A 61 -7.77 7.45 -7.20
N CYS A 62 -8.19 7.35 -8.46
CA CYS A 62 -7.27 7.07 -9.55
C CYS A 62 -6.29 8.24 -9.73
N LEU A 63 -4.99 7.97 -9.76
CA LEU A 63 -3.95 8.98 -9.99
C LEU A 63 -3.96 9.59 -11.41
N SER A 64 -4.67 8.99 -12.36
CA SER A 64 -4.68 9.45 -13.75
C SER A 64 -5.93 10.26 -14.08
N CYS A 65 -7.12 9.79 -13.73
CA CYS A 65 -8.38 10.49 -14.01
C CYS A 65 -9.00 11.19 -12.80
N GLY A 66 -8.49 10.97 -11.58
CA GLY A 66 -9.04 11.56 -10.36
C GLY A 66 -10.37 10.96 -9.88
N HIS A 67 -10.91 9.95 -10.59
CA HIS A 67 -12.16 9.28 -10.19
C HIS A 67 -12.02 8.63 -8.82
N GLU A 68 -13.04 8.80 -7.99
CA GLU A 68 -13.12 8.20 -6.66
C GLU A 68 -13.38 6.69 -6.79
N LEU A 69 -12.52 5.88 -6.18
CA LEU A 69 -12.60 4.43 -6.25
C LEU A 69 -13.67 3.91 -5.29
N LYS A 70 -14.52 2.99 -5.77
CA LYS A 70 -15.50 2.32 -4.90
C LYS A 70 -14.82 1.21 -4.12
N TRP A 71 -15.50 0.71 -3.08
CA TRP A 71 -14.96 -0.34 -2.20
C TRP A 71 -14.46 -1.59 -2.96
N TYR A 72 -15.13 -1.99 -4.04
CA TYR A 72 -14.71 -3.15 -4.84
C TYR A 72 -13.48 -2.89 -5.70
N ASP A 73 -13.16 -1.62 -5.99
CA ASP A 73 -11.92 -1.24 -6.69
C ASP A 73 -10.70 -1.28 -5.72
N LEU A 74 -10.96 -1.40 -4.41
CA LEU A 74 -9.96 -1.49 -3.35
C LEU A 74 -9.69 -2.93 -2.87
N ILE A 75 -10.34 -3.94 -3.49
CA ILE A 75 -10.07 -5.35 -3.16
C ILE A 75 -8.69 -5.70 -3.69
N PRO A 76 -7.70 -6.00 -2.81
CA PRO A 76 -6.32 -6.27 -3.22
C PRO A 76 -6.26 -7.42 -4.21
N VAL A 77 -5.34 -7.35 -5.18
CA VAL A 77 -5.08 -8.32 -6.25
C VAL A 77 -6.25 -8.48 -7.24
N VAL A 78 -7.47 -8.70 -6.75
CA VAL A 78 -8.67 -8.95 -7.56
C VAL A 78 -9.02 -7.75 -8.43
N SER A 79 -8.98 -6.53 -7.89
CA SER A 79 -9.31 -5.32 -8.67
C SER A 79 -8.31 -5.09 -9.80
N TRP A 80 -7.03 -5.38 -9.55
CA TRP A 80 -5.95 -5.27 -10.53
C TRP A 80 -6.08 -6.33 -11.62
N VAL A 81 -6.29 -7.60 -11.26
CA VAL A 81 -6.45 -8.70 -12.21
C VAL A 81 -7.70 -8.51 -13.08
N ALA A 82 -8.85 -8.15 -12.48
CA ALA A 82 -10.09 -7.88 -13.22
C ALA A 82 -9.95 -6.70 -14.19
N GLY A 83 -9.12 -5.71 -13.85
CA GLY A 83 -8.78 -4.57 -14.71
C GLY A 83 -7.63 -4.81 -15.67
N LEU A 84 -6.98 -5.98 -15.65
CA LEU A 84 -5.73 -6.28 -16.36
C LEU A 84 -4.64 -5.23 -16.10
N GLY A 85 -4.49 -4.83 -14.84
CA GLY A 85 -3.56 -3.79 -14.38
C GLY A 85 -3.95 -2.36 -14.75
N ARG A 86 -5.17 -2.15 -15.23
CA ARG A 86 -5.67 -0.84 -15.66
C ARG A 86 -6.86 -0.38 -14.84
N CYS A 87 -6.98 0.93 -14.69
CA CYS A 87 -8.14 1.55 -14.08
C CYS A 87 -9.41 1.22 -14.87
N ARG A 88 -10.49 0.83 -14.16
CA ARG A 88 -11.79 0.50 -14.77
C ARG A 88 -12.38 1.64 -15.60
N TYR A 89 -12.18 2.88 -15.15
CA TYR A 89 -12.81 4.07 -15.70
C TYR A 89 -12.02 4.70 -16.85
N CYS A 90 -10.70 4.86 -16.70
CA CYS A 90 -9.86 5.56 -17.69
C CYS A 90 -8.84 4.67 -18.40
N LYS A 91 -8.77 3.37 -18.08
CA LYS A 91 -7.84 2.38 -18.66
C LYS A 91 -6.34 2.71 -18.50
N ALA A 92 -6.01 3.72 -17.70
CA ALA A 92 -4.64 4.04 -17.33
C ALA A 92 -4.04 2.90 -16.50
N PHE A 93 -2.76 2.61 -16.74
CA PHE A 93 -2.02 1.58 -16.01
C PHE A 93 -1.79 2.01 -14.56
N ILE A 94 -2.14 1.15 -13.59
CA ILE A 94 -2.09 1.45 -12.16
C ILE A 94 -0.66 1.34 -11.61
N GLY A 95 0.20 0.54 -12.26
CA GLY A 95 1.57 0.30 -11.83
C GLY A 95 1.78 -1.12 -11.30
N TRP A 96 3.02 -1.62 -11.40
CA TRP A 96 3.42 -2.91 -10.83
C TRP A 96 3.75 -2.81 -9.34
N THR A 97 4.19 -1.65 -8.84
CA THR A 97 4.54 -1.46 -7.43
C THR A 97 3.38 -1.79 -6.50
N GLU A 98 2.15 -1.38 -6.84
CA GLU A 98 0.97 -1.64 -5.99
C GLU A 98 0.70 -3.14 -5.85
N ILE A 99 0.64 -3.87 -6.97
CA ILE A 99 0.33 -5.31 -6.94
C ILE A 99 1.47 -6.11 -6.33
N LEU A 100 2.72 -5.74 -6.58
CA LEU A 100 3.87 -6.41 -5.98
C LEU A 100 3.88 -6.22 -4.47
N LEU A 101 3.55 -5.02 -3.98
CA LEU A 101 3.50 -4.76 -2.55
C LEU A 101 2.40 -5.57 -1.86
N GLU A 102 1.22 -5.68 -2.47
CA GLU A 102 0.13 -6.53 -1.96
C GLU A 102 0.53 -8.02 -1.88
N LEU A 103 1.15 -8.55 -2.94
CA LEU A 103 1.56 -9.95 -3.00
C LEU A 103 2.73 -10.26 -2.06
N VAL A 104 3.74 -9.39 -2.00
CA VAL A 104 4.89 -9.54 -1.11
C VAL A 104 4.43 -9.47 0.35
N MET A 105 3.57 -8.50 0.70
CA MET A 105 3.06 -8.39 2.07
C MET A 105 2.18 -9.57 2.46
N ALA A 106 1.33 -10.06 1.56
CA ALA A 106 0.57 -11.29 1.80
C ALA A 106 1.50 -12.50 2.06
N GLY A 107 2.55 -12.65 1.24
CA GLY A 107 3.55 -13.70 1.40
C GLY A 107 4.33 -13.58 2.71
N LEU A 108 4.80 -12.39 3.05
CA LEU A 108 5.54 -12.13 4.30
C LEU A 108 4.69 -12.38 5.54
N PHE A 109 3.40 -12.05 5.51
CA PHE A 109 2.47 -12.31 6.60
C PHE A 109 2.25 -13.81 6.80
N VAL A 110 2.01 -14.55 5.71
CA VAL A 110 1.87 -16.01 5.75
C VAL A 110 3.16 -16.67 6.23
N ALA A 111 4.32 -16.22 5.73
CA ALA A 111 5.62 -16.73 6.15
C ALA A 111 5.89 -16.44 7.63
N SER A 112 5.62 -15.22 8.10
CA SER A 112 5.78 -14.84 9.51
C SER A 112 4.95 -15.72 10.44
N MET A 113 3.72 -16.08 10.03
CA MET A 113 2.89 -17.00 10.79
C MET A 113 3.38 -18.46 10.71
N ALA A 114 3.83 -18.90 9.53
CA ALA A 114 4.26 -20.28 9.31
C ALA A 114 5.57 -20.61 10.04
N PHE A 115 6.47 -19.63 10.16
CA PHE A 115 7.78 -19.77 10.80
C PHE A 115 7.83 -19.13 12.20
N TRP A 116 6.68 -18.79 12.80
CA TRP A 116 6.66 -18.21 14.14
C TRP A 116 7.10 -19.27 15.18
N PRO A 117 8.12 -19.00 16.01
CA PRO A 117 8.65 -19.99 16.95
C PRO A 117 7.76 -20.17 18.21
N GLY A 118 6.87 -19.21 18.50
CA GLY A 118 6.03 -19.23 19.70
C GLY A 118 4.68 -19.91 19.50
N SER A 119 4.06 -20.34 20.59
CA SER A 119 2.68 -20.85 20.54
C SER A 119 1.68 -19.71 20.32
N LEU A 120 0.80 -19.85 19.33
CA LEU A 120 -0.27 -18.89 19.03
C LEU A 120 -1.50 -19.05 19.95
N THR A 121 -1.36 -19.76 21.07
CA THR A 121 -2.34 -19.80 22.16
C THR A 121 -2.04 -18.75 23.23
N ASP A 122 -0.78 -18.34 23.34
CA ASP A 122 -0.32 -17.47 24.40
C ASP A 122 -0.49 -16.02 23.98
N ILE A 123 -1.23 -15.24 24.76
CA ILE A 123 -1.54 -13.82 24.46
C ILE A 123 -0.26 -13.01 24.23
N TRP A 124 0.81 -13.30 24.97
CA TRP A 124 2.10 -12.65 24.82
C TRP A 124 2.74 -12.91 23.45
N GLN A 125 2.71 -14.16 22.99
CA GLN A 125 3.24 -14.53 21.67
C GLN A 125 2.41 -13.93 20.53
N ILE A 126 1.09 -13.85 20.71
CA ILE A 126 0.20 -13.17 19.76
C ILE A 126 0.54 -11.68 19.71
N ALA A 127 0.74 -11.01 20.85
CA ALA A 127 1.10 -9.60 20.89
C ALA A 127 2.45 -9.33 20.20
N LEU A 128 3.45 -10.16 20.45
CA LEU A 128 4.75 -10.08 19.77
C LEU A 128 4.63 -10.28 18.25
N LEU A 129 3.83 -11.26 17.80
CA LEU A 129 3.58 -11.47 16.38
C LEU A 129 2.90 -10.24 15.74
N VAL A 130 1.90 -9.65 16.41
CA VAL A 130 1.22 -8.44 15.91
C VAL A 130 2.20 -7.27 15.83
N LEU A 131 3.05 -7.07 16.83
CA LEU A 131 4.09 -6.03 16.81
C LEU A 131 5.09 -6.25 15.67
N TRP A 132 5.50 -7.51 15.44
CA TRP A 132 6.35 -7.89 14.30
C TRP A 132 5.69 -7.62 12.95
N LEU A 133 4.42 -7.98 12.78
CA LEU A 133 3.69 -7.72 11.54
C LEU A 133 3.51 -6.21 11.30
N ALA A 134 3.27 -5.43 12.35
CA ALA A 134 3.18 -3.98 12.25
C ALA A 134 4.53 -3.34 11.87
N SER A 135 5.64 -3.80 12.46
CA SER A 135 6.98 -3.32 12.10
C SER A 135 7.34 -3.68 10.66
N LEU A 136 6.95 -4.88 10.18
CA LEU A 136 7.12 -5.27 8.78
C LEU A 136 6.41 -4.32 7.81
N VAL A 137 5.18 -3.88 8.10
CA VAL A 137 4.45 -2.91 7.27
C VAL A 137 5.23 -1.60 7.20
N LEU A 138 5.73 -1.09 8.34
CA LEU A 138 6.51 0.14 8.38
C LEU A 138 7.83 0.02 7.60
N LEU A 139 8.55 -1.09 7.79
CA LEU A 139 9.79 -1.38 7.06
C LEU A 139 9.54 -1.49 5.54
N ALA A 140 8.44 -2.11 5.12
CA ALA A 140 8.06 -2.17 3.71
C ALA A 140 7.77 -0.78 3.14
N ILE A 141 7.08 0.09 3.89
CA ILE A 141 6.84 1.48 3.49
C ILE A 141 8.17 2.22 3.30
N LEU A 142 9.08 2.13 4.28
CA LEU A 142 10.40 2.78 4.22
C LEU A 142 11.24 2.25 3.05
N PHE A 143 11.33 0.93 2.91
CA PHE A 143 12.08 0.30 1.83
C PHE A 143 11.61 0.74 0.45
N VAL A 144 10.29 0.74 0.20
CA VAL A 144 9.75 1.16 -1.10
C VAL A 144 9.86 2.68 -1.29
N TYR A 145 9.78 3.45 -0.21
CA TYR A 145 10.02 4.88 -0.24
C TYR A 145 11.46 5.20 -0.66
N ASP A 146 12.45 4.54 -0.06
CA ASP A 146 13.88 4.74 -0.37
C ASP A 146 14.23 4.32 -1.81
N LEU A 147 13.50 3.36 -2.39
CA LEU A 147 13.67 2.94 -3.78
C LEU A 147 13.14 3.95 -4.82
N LYS A 148 12.40 4.99 -4.42
CA LYS A 148 11.71 5.93 -5.32
C LYS A 148 12.26 7.36 -5.27
#